data_AF-A0A0B7B6L2-F1
#
_entry.id   AF-A0A0B7B6L2-F1
#
_cell.length_a   1.000
_cell.length_b   1.000
_cell.length_c   1.000
_cell.angle_alpha   90.00
_cell.angle_beta   90.00
_cell.angle_gamma   90.00
#
_symmetry.space_group_name_H-M   'P 1'
#
loop_
_entity.id
_entity.type
_entity.pdbx_description
1 polymer ?
#
loop_
_entity_poly.entity_id
_entity_poly.type
_entity_poly.pdbx_seq_one_letter_code
_entity_poly.pdbx_strand_id
1 'polypeptide(L)' 'SPLKNSLRGTRFDNDEDVIRAVKKWLHEQDKTWYRLGIHGLVPRWCIAVNLDGDYVEK' A
#
# COMPACT_ATOMS: atom_id res chain seq x y z
N SER A 1 -2.60 1.50 5.08
CA SER A 1 -1.68 1.45 3.93
C SER A 1 -1.27 2.87 3.58
N PRO A 2 -0.07 3.09 2.99
CA PRO A 2 0.46 4.43 2.71
C PRO A 2 -0.48 5.33 1.90
N LEU A 3 -1.04 4.83 0.80
CA LEU A 3 -2.02 5.57 -0.02
C LEU A 3 -3.28 5.96 0.77
N LYS A 4 -3.84 5.04 1.57
CA LYS A 4 -5.02 5.35 2.39
C LYS A 4 -4.72 6.43 3.42
N ASN A 5 -3.48 6.49 3.92
CA ASN A 5 -3.08 7.53 4.87
C ASN A 5 -2.85 8.88 4.17
N SER A 6 -2.30 8.89 2.95
CA SER A 6 -2.05 10.13 2.20
C SER A 6 -3.34 10.82 1.72
N LEU A 7 -4.38 10.04 1.43
CA LEU A 7 -5.69 10.57 1.00
C LEU A 7 -6.70 10.71 2.15
N ARG A 8 -6.28 10.39 3.39
CA ARG A 8 -7.20 10.40 4.54
C ARG A 8 -7.69 11.82 4.81
N GLY A 9 -9.01 11.96 4.96
CA GLY A 9 -9.64 13.24 5.31
C GLY A 9 -9.82 14.18 4.12
N THR A 10 -9.35 13.80 2.93
CA THR A 10 -9.63 14.55 1.70
C THR A 10 -11.01 14.16 1.17
N ARG A 11 -11.90 15.15 1.04
CA ARG A 11 -13.16 15.01 0.30
C ARG A 11 -12.91 15.38 -1.16
N PHE A 12 -13.35 14.52 -2.06
CA PHE A 12 -13.30 14.76 -3.50
C PHE A 12 -14.71 15.01 -4.03
N ASP A 13 -14.84 15.88 -5.03
CA ASP A 13 -16.14 16.29 -5.55
C ASP A 13 -16.69 15.31 -6.61
N ASN A 14 -15.81 14.54 -7.24
CA ASN A 14 -16.15 13.53 -8.25
C ASN A 14 -15.05 12.46 -8.35
N ASP A 15 -15.36 11.40 -9.10
CA ASP A 15 -14.46 10.26 -9.29
C ASP A 15 -13.18 10.62 -10.05
N GLU A 16 -13.24 11.57 -10.99
CA GLU A 16 -12.06 12.00 -11.76
C GLU A 16 -11.01 12.66 -10.87
N ASP A 17 -11.44 13.41 -9.86
CA ASP A 17 -10.53 14.01 -8.88
C ASP A 17 -9.86 12.96 -7.99
N VAL A 18 -10.59 11.90 -7.62
CA VAL A 18 -10.01 10.74 -6.91
C VAL A 18 -8.99 10.04 -7.79
N ILE A 19 -9.33 9.73 -9.05
CA ILE A 19 -8.45 9.06 -10.00
C ILE A 19 -7.17 9.87 -10.21
N ARG A 20 -7.30 11.19 -10.38
CA ARG A 20 -6.16 12.10 -10.56
C ARG A 20 -5.25 12.10 -9.33
N ALA A 21 -5.82 12.19 -8.13
CA ALA A 21 -5.07 12.20 -6.88
C ALA A 21 -4.31 10.87 -6.66
N VAL A 22 -4.97 9.73 -6.90
CA VAL A 22 -4.36 8.40 -6.79
C VAL A 22 -3.23 8.24 -7.81
N LYS A 23 -3.47 8.59 -9.08
CA LYS A 23 -2.44 8.53 -10.13
C LYS A 23 -1.24 9.40 -9.79
N LYS A 24 -1.47 10.64 -9.34
CA LYS A 24 -0.39 11.54 -8.93
C LYS A 24 0.43 10.93 -7.81
N TRP A 25 -0.23 10.47 -6.73
CA TRP A 25 0.45 9.88 -5.59
C TRP A 25 1.30 8.66 -5.96
N LEU A 26 0.81 7.78 -6.85
CA LEU A 26 1.56 6.61 -7.33
C LEU A 26 2.79 7.01 -8.14
N HIS A 27 2.69 8.02 -9.01
CA HIS A 27 3.83 8.50 -9.81
C HIS A 27 4.89 9.22 -8.98
N GLU A 28 4.52 9.78 -7.82
CA GLU A 28 5.46 10.40 -6.88
C GLU A 28 6.27 9.38 -6.09
N GLN A 29 5.89 8.10 -6.09
CA GLN A 29 6.65 7.08 -5.38
C GLN A 29 7.92 6.70 -6.16
N ASP A 30 9.04 6.61 -5.44
CA ASP A 30 10.29 6.14 -6.02
C ASP A 30 10.20 4.65 -6.44
N LYS A 31 10.97 4.26 -7.46
CA LYS A 31 11.01 2.85 -7.93
C LYS A 31 11.38 1.88 -6.81
N THR A 32 12.24 2.30 -5.87
CA THR A 32 12.62 1.49 -4.72
C THR A 32 11.46 1.24 -3.76
N TRP A 33 10.46 2.14 -3.69
CA TRP A 33 9.27 1.95 -2.86
C TRP A 33 8.50 0.69 -3.28
N TYR A 34 8.28 0.52 -4.58
CA TYR A 34 7.65 -0.68 -5.14
C TYR A 34 8.52 -1.92 -4.90
N ARG A 35 9.82 -1.80 -5.13
CA ARG A 35 10.79 -2.90 -4.93
C ARG A 35 10.78 -3.39 -3.48
N LEU A 36 10.79 -2.48 -2.51
CA LEU A 36 10.69 -2.80 -1.08
C LEU A 36 9.36 -3.46 -0.74
N GLY A 37 8.25 -2.98 -1.30
CA GLY A 37 6.93 -3.58 -1.13
C GLY A 37 6.88 -5.04 -1.59
N ILE A 38 7.48 -5.34 -2.74
CA ILE A 38 7.57 -6.70 -3.30
C ILE A 38 8.51 -7.58 -2.46
N HIS A 39 9.70 -7.09 -2.10
CA HIS A 39 10.62 -7.86 -1.26
C HIS A 39 10.07 -8.14 0.14
N GLY A 40 9.18 -7.29 0.65
CA GLY A 40 8.46 -7.52 1.90
C GLY A 40 7.55 -8.75 1.89
N LEU A 41 7.29 -9.39 0.74
CA LEU A 41 6.54 -10.65 0.67
C LEU A 41 7.34 -11.84 1.24
N VAL A 42 8.66 -11.88 1.03
CA VAL A 42 9.52 -12.98 1.50
C VAL A 42 9.40 -13.19 3.01
N PRO A 43 9.62 -12.17 3.88
CA PRO A 43 9.46 -12.36 5.32
C PRO A 43 8.01 -12.64 5.72
N ARG A 44 7.01 -12.15 4.98
CA ARG A 44 5.58 -12.45 5.27
C ARG A 44 5.23 -13.91 5.03
N TRP A 45 5.80 -14.53 3.98
CA TRP A 45 5.62 -15.96 3.75
C TRP A 45 6.26 -16.80 4.85
N CYS A 46 7.46 -16.43 5.32
CA CYS A 46 8.08 -17.10 6.46
C CYS A 46 7.20 -17.02 7.71
N ILE A 47 6.61 -15.85 7.99
CA ILE A 47 5.68 -15.67 9.10
C ILE A 47 4.44 -16.56 8.94
N ALA A 48 3.84 -16.57 7.75
CA ALA A 48 2.65 -17.39 7.48
C ALA A 48 2.91 -18.88 7.71
N VAL A 49 4.08 -19.40 7.30
CA VAL A 49 4.47 -20.79 7.58
C VAL A 49 4.66 -21.03 9.08
N ASN A 50 5.34 -20.12 9.77
CA ASN A 50 5.63 -20.26 11.20
C ASN A 50 4.38 -20.20 12.08
N LEU A 51 3.30 -19.58 11.60
CA LEU A 51 2.02 -19.47 12.29
C LEU A 51 0.98 -20.46 11.78
N ASP A 52 1.38 -21.47 11.01
CA ASP A 52 0.48 -22.45 10.40
C ASP A 52 -0.68 -21.80 9.62
N GLY A 53 -0.37 -20.67 8.96
CA GLY A 53 -1.32 -19.88 8.19
C GLY A 53 -2.14 -18.86 8.98
N ASP A 54 -1.96 -18.75 10.30
CA ASP A 54 -2.70 -17.77 11.11
C ASP A 54 -2.26 -16.32 10.84
N TYR A 55 -3.17 -15.39 11.11
CA TYR A 55 -2.98 -13.97 10.86
C TYR A 55 -2.12 -13.31 11.94
N VAL A 56 -1.23 -12.41 11.53
CA VAL A 56 -0.55 -11.50 12.44
C VAL A 56 -1.34 -10.20 12.54
N GLU A 57 -1.85 -9.88 13.74
CA GLU A 57 -2.46 -8.58 13.99
C GLU A 57 -1.51 -7.43 13.60
N LYS A 58 -2.08 -6.39 12.99
CA LYS A 58 -1.35 -5.27 12.38
C LYS A 58 -1.09 -4.14 13.35
#